data_AF-A0A656YWP4-F1
#
_entry.id   AF-A0A656YWP4-F1
#
_cell.length_a   1.000
_cell.length_b   1.000
_cell.length_c   1.000
_cell.angle_alpha   90.00
_cell.angle_beta   90.00
_cell.angle_gamma   90.00
#
_symmetry.space_group_name_H-M   'P 1'
#
loop_
_entity.id
_entity.type
_entity.pdbx_description
1 polymer ?
#
loop_
_entity_poly.entity_id
_entity_poly.type
_entity_poly.pdbx_seq_one_letter_code
_entity_poly.pdbx_strand_id
1 'polypeptide(L)'
;MGRLSEVVEDYMSKTTGLKKFCDRCLNTKRYDGNVVLVVVGAAFDSIGLNYSIGLNYSIGLNYFNSIVPRVLEFEEKFVKEGNVQNLNELSNLSIEQVKEIWTNKRSWNVAFSVAS
;
A
#
# COMPACT_ATOMS: atom_id res chain seq x y z
N MET A 1 -15.22 34.09 1.59
CA MET A 1 -14.65 32.72 1.52
C MET A 1 -15.46 31.74 0.65
N GLY A 2 -16.60 32.12 0.02
CA GLY A 2 -17.49 31.15 -0.64
C GLY A 2 -17.02 30.57 -1.99
N ARG A 3 -16.29 31.33 -2.80
CA ARG A 3 -16.03 30.93 -4.19
C ARG A 3 -15.02 29.78 -4.34
N LEU A 4 -14.04 29.65 -3.44
CA LEU A 4 -13.08 28.54 -3.48
C LEU A 4 -13.68 27.26 -2.91
N SER A 5 -14.41 27.36 -1.79
CA SER A 5 -15.06 26.20 -1.17
C SER A 5 -16.10 25.58 -2.10
N GLU A 6 -16.91 26.39 -2.79
CA GLU A 6 -17.89 25.89 -3.78
C GLU A 6 -17.21 25.15 -4.94
N VAL A 7 -16.10 25.68 -5.46
CA VAL A 7 -15.36 25.01 -6.54
C VAL A 7 -14.76 23.68 -6.04
N VAL A 8 -14.19 23.66 -4.84
CA VAL A 8 -13.65 22.43 -4.24
C VAL A 8 -14.76 21.40 -4.02
N GLU A 9 -15.91 21.80 -3.50
CA GLU A 9 -17.05 20.91 -3.28
C GLU A 9 -17.61 20.35 -4.60
N ASP A 10 -17.77 21.18 -5.63
CA ASP A 10 -18.18 20.73 -6.97
C ASP A 10 -17.22 19.67 -7.53
N TYR A 11 -15.90 19.91 -7.43
CA TYR A 11 -14.90 18.93 -7.87
C TYR A 11 -14.92 17.65 -7.03
N MET A 12 -15.01 17.76 -5.70
CA MET A 12 -15.06 16.60 -4.81
C MET A 12 -16.34 15.78 -4.99
N SER A 13 -17.46 16.41 -5.35
CA SER A 13 -18.73 15.74 -5.65
C SER A 13 -18.63 14.80 -6.86
N LYS A 14 -17.77 15.12 -7.82
CA LYS A 14 -17.51 14.31 -9.03
C LYS A 14 -16.70 13.05 -8.71
N THR A 15 -16.00 13.01 -7.57
CA THR A 15 -15.21 11.86 -7.12
C THR A 15 -15.96 11.03 -6.09
N THR A 16 -16.89 10.20 -6.56
CA THR A 16 -17.61 9.26 -5.70
C THR A 16 -16.64 8.25 -5.07
N GLY A 17 -16.70 8.10 -3.75
CA GLY A 17 -15.83 7.17 -3.01
C GLY A 17 -14.48 7.74 -2.54
N LEU A 18 -14.00 8.89 -3.05
CA LEU A 18 -12.76 9.51 -2.59
C LEU A 18 -12.86 9.89 -1.11
N LYS A 19 -13.96 10.53 -0.70
CA LYS A 19 -14.21 10.87 0.70
C LYS A 19 -14.15 9.64 1.60
N LYS A 20 -14.79 8.54 1.21
CA LYS A 20 -14.75 7.27 1.95
C LYS A 20 -13.33 6.71 2.07
N PHE A 21 -12.53 6.82 1.01
CA PHE A 21 -11.13 6.40 1.03
C PHE A 21 -10.28 7.28 1.96
N CYS A 22 -10.42 8.60 1.87
CA CYS A 22 -9.77 9.56 2.77
C CYS A 22 -10.15 9.31 4.22
N ASP A 23 -11.45 9.12 4.51
CA ASP A 23 -11.96 8.82 5.84
C ASP A 23 -11.34 7.51 6.37
N ARG A 24 -11.18 6.47 5.54
CA ARG A 24 -10.48 5.24 5.94
C ARG A 24 -9.01 5.50 6.27
N CYS A 25 -8.30 6.29 5.46
CA CYS A 25 -6.91 6.64 5.74
C CYS A 25 -6.77 7.42 7.06
N LEU A 26 -7.63 8.42 7.27
CA LEU A 26 -7.64 9.23 8.50
C LEU A 26 -7.97 8.41 9.75
N ASN A 27 -8.83 7.40 9.62
CA ASN A 27 -9.15 6.47 10.70
C ASN A 27 -8.15 5.31 10.83
N THR A 28 -7.04 5.32 10.09
CA THR A 28 -6.04 4.24 10.10
C THR A 28 -6.64 2.87 9.68
N LYS A 29 -7.72 2.89 8.89
CA LYS A 29 -8.44 1.71 8.33
C LYS A 29 -8.07 1.45 6.87
N ARG A 30 -6.83 1.80 6.50
CA ARG A 30 -6.30 1.43 5.18
C ARG A 30 -6.25 -0.10 5.08
N TYR A 31 -6.54 -0.64 3.90
CA TYR A 31 -6.66 -2.10 3.69
C TYR A 31 -7.62 -2.77 4.68
N ASP A 32 -8.72 -2.08 4.97
CA ASP A 32 -9.75 -2.50 5.93
C ASP A 32 -9.26 -2.70 7.37
N GLY A 33 -8.13 -2.06 7.71
CA GLY A 33 -7.49 -2.21 9.01
C GLY A 33 -6.62 -3.45 9.12
N ASN A 34 -6.39 -4.17 8.02
CA ASN A 34 -5.47 -5.31 8.00
C ASN A 34 -4.02 -4.82 8.22
N VAL A 35 -3.48 -5.11 9.39
CA VAL A 35 -2.14 -4.66 9.80
C VAL A 35 -1.02 -5.23 8.92
N VAL A 36 -1.16 -6.46 8.43
CA VAL A 36 -0.20 -7.08 7.50
C VAL A 36 -0.12 -6.24 6.23
N LEU A 37 -1.26 -5.90 5.64
CA LEU A 37 -1.30 -5.11 4.40
C LEU A 37 -0.84 -3.66 4.60
N VAL A 38 -1.05 -3.08 5.79
CA VAL A 38 -0.51 -1.76 6.14
C VAL A 38 1.02 -1.80 6.20
N VAL A 39 1.62 -2.81 6.86
CA VAL A 39 3.08 -2.97 6.93
C VAL A 39 3.67 -3.24 5.55
N VAL A 40 3.03 -4.12 4.77
CA VAL A 40 3.43 -4.44 3.40
C VAL A 40 3.41 -3.19 2.52
N GLY A 41 2.32 -2.41 2.56
CA GLY A 41 2.20 -1.16 1.82
C GLY A 41 3.26 -0.12 2.21
N ALA A 42 3.50 0.04 3.51
CA ALA A 42 4.54 0.95 4.01
C ALA A 42 5.95 0.51 3.60
N ALA A 43 6.22 -0.79 3.61
CA ALA A 43 7.52 -1.33 3.21
C ALA A 43 7.79 -1.14 1.71
N PHE A 44 6.78 -1.32 0.85
CA PHE A 44 6.91 -0.98 -0.57
C PHE A 44 7.15 0.52 -0.80
N ASP A 45 6.47 1.38 -0.03
CA ASP A 45 6.62 2.84 -0.14
C ASP A 45 7.97 3.34 0.37
N SER A 46 8.53 2.69 1.41
CA SER A 46 9.76 3.09 2.11
C SER A 46 11.02 3.21 1.23
N ILE A 47 11.00 2.62 0.04
CA ILE A 47 12.14 2.64 -0.90
C ILE A 47 11.80 3.40 -2.18
N GLY A 48 10.52 3.67 -2.43
CA GLY A 48 10.00 3.96 -3.76
C GLY A 48 10.19 2.75 -4.67
N LEU A 49 9.12 2.21 -5.24
CA LEU A 49 9.24 1.23 -6.33
C LEU A 49 9.88 1.91 -7.55
N ASN A 50 11.21 1.89 -7.64
CA ASN A 50 11.99 2.30 -8.81
C ASN A 50 12.11 1.15 -9.83
N TYR A 51 11.01 0.45 -10.12
CA TYR A 51 11.04 -0.66 -11.07
C TYR A 51 10.00 -0.46 -12.18
N SER A 52 10.52 -0.47 -13.41
CA SER A 52 9.87 -0.45 -14.74
C SER A 52 9.56 0.88 -15.44
N ILE A 53 9.76 2.04 -14.83
CA ILE A 53 9.61 3.32 -15.53
C ILE A 53 10.77 4.20 -15.11
N GLY A 54 11.67 4.56 -16.03
CA GLY A 54 12.87 5.36 -15.77
C GLY A 54 12.60 6.81 -15.36
N LEU A 55 11.64 7.04 -14.46
CA LEU A 55 11.21 8.34 -13.98
C LEU A 55 11.58 8.46 -12.50
N ASN A 56 12.68 9.17 -12.24
CA ASN A 56 13.06 9.68 -10.93
C ASN A 56 12.07 10.78 -10.49
N TYR A 57 10.84 10.44 -10.13
CA TYR A 57 9.89 11.45 -9.63
C TYR A 57 9.00 10.93 -8.51
N SER A 58 9.18 11.58 -7.35
CA SER A 58 8.27 11.77 -6.23
C SER A 58 7.48 10.56 -5.70
N ILE A 59 7.75 10.24 -4.43
CA ILE A 59 7.19 9.14 -3.61
C ILE A 59 5.64 9.06 -3.67
N GLY A 60 4.93 10.15 -4.04
CA GLY A 60 3.47 10.16 -4.15
C GLY A 60 2.86 9.85 -5.53
N LEU A 61 3.57 10.09 -6.64
CA LEU A 61 2.93 10.08 -7.97
C LEU A 61 2.66 8.69 -8.54
N ASN A 62 3.39 7.68 -8.07
CA ASN A 62 3.25 6.30 -8.55
C ASN A 62 2.66 5.34 -7.50
N TYR A 63 2.22 5.86 -6.34
CA TYR A 63 1.67 5.03 -5.26
C TYR A 63 0.46 4.22 -5.73
N PHE A 64 -0.53 4.87 -6.36
CA PHE A 64 -1.76 4.21 -6.80
C PHE A 64 -1.56 3.30 -8.01
N ASN A 65 -0.56 3.58 -8.85
CA ASN A 65 -0.32 2.84 -10.08
C ASN A 65 0.70 1.70 -9.91
N SER A 66 1.55 1.76 -8.88
CA SER A 66 2.62 0.76 -8.67
C SER A 66 2.56 0.10 -7.30
N ILE A 67 2.36 0.86 -6.21
CA ILE A 67 2.36 0.30 -4.85
C ILE A 67 1.04 -0.43 -4.58
N VAL A 68 -0.11 0.21 -4.81
CA VAL A 68 -1.42 -0.40 -4.54
C VAL A 68 -1.60 -1.72 -5.26
N PRO A 69 -1.33 -1.84 -6.58
CA PRO A 69 -1.48 -3.12 -7.28
C PRO A 69 -0.62 -4.23 -6.67
N ARG A 70 0.62 -3.92 -6.25
CA ARG A 70 1.51 -4.90 -5.60
C ARG A 70 1.02 -5.33 -4.22
N VAL A 71 0.45 -4.41 -3.43
CA VAL A 71 -0.17 -4.77 -2.14
C VAL A 71 -1.39 -5.66 -2.35
N LEU A 72 -2.21 -5.39 -3.37
CA LEU A 72 -3.37 -6.23 -3.72
C LEU A 72 -2.94 -7.60 -4.25
N GLU A 73 -1.87 -7.66 -5.05
CA GLU A 73 -1.28 -8.93 -5.51
C GLU A 73 -0.78 -9.76 -4.31
N PHE A 74 -0.16 -9.11 -3.32
CA PHE A 74 0.25 -9.74 -2.07
C PHE A 74 -0.95 -10.23 -1.26
N GLU A 75 -1.98 -9.40 -1.12
CA GLU A 75 -3.23 -9.77 -0.44
C GLU A 75 -3.85 -11.03 -1.05
N GLU A 76 -3.97 -11.08 -2.37
CA GLU A 76 -4.57 -12.23 -3.06
C GLU A 76 -3.75 -13.51 -2.77
N LYS A 77 -2.45 -13.48 -3.05
CA LYS A 77 -1.58 -14.67 -2.94
C LYS A 77 -1.32 -15.14 -1.51
N PHE A 78 -1.16 -14.22 -0.56
CA PHE A 78 -0.64 -14.57 0.78
C PHE A 78 -1.67 -14.40 1.90
N VAL A 79 -2.65 -13.51 1.76
CA VAL A 79 -3.66 -13.25 2.79
C VAL A 79 -4.97 -13.99 2.51
N LYS A 80 -5.44 -14.00 1.26
CA LYS A 80 -6.70 -14.66 0.88
C LYS A 80 -6.51 -16.12 0.49
N GLU A 81 -5.59 -16.40 -0.44
CA GLU A 81 -5.26 -17.77 -0.87
C GLU A 81 -4.28 -18.45 0.08
N GLY A 82 -3.41 -17.65 0.72
CA GLY A 82 -2.43 -18.10 1.69
C GLY A 82 -2.93 -18.05 3.13
N ASN A 83 -1.99 -18.26 4.07
CA ASN A 83 -2.24 -18.29 5.51
C ASN A 83 -1.53 -17.15 6.28
N VAL A 84 -1.40 -15.97 5.68
CA VAL A 84 -0.82 -14.80 6.38
C VAL A 84 -1.94 -13.89 6.88
N GLN A 85 -2.35 -14.13 8.12
CA GLN A 85 -3.40 -13.40 8.85
C GLN A 85 -2.80 -12.42 9.88
N ASN A 86 -1.56 -12.62 10.31
CA ASN A 86 -0.90 -11.79 11.31
C ASN A 86 0.59 -11.54 11.01
N LEU A 87 1.20 -10.63 11.77
CA LEU A 87 2.61 -10.25 11.59
C LEU A 87 3.57 -11.42 11.87
N ASN A 88 3.25 -12.31 12.81
CA ASN A 88 4.08 -13.48 13.10
C ASN A 88 4.11 -14.46 11.90
N GLU A 89 3.01 -14.62 11.17
CA GLU A 89 3.00 -15.40 9.94
C GLU A 89 3.74 -14.69 8.81
N LEU A 90 3.66 -13.35 8.75
CA LEU A 90 4.44 -12.55 7.80
C LEU A 90 5.95 -12.71 8.04
N SER A 91 6.41 -12.71 9.30
CA SER A 91 7.83 -12.93 9.65
C SER A 91 8.31 -14.35 9.35
N ASN A 92 7.41 -15.34 9.28
CA ASN A 92 7.77 -16.71 8.91
C ASN A 92 7.98 -16.91 7.40
N LEU A 93 7.61 -15.94 6.57
CA LEU A 93 7.87 -16.00 5.13
C LEU A 93 9.35 -15.73 4.83
N SER A 94 9.90 -16.56 3.96
CA SER A 94 11.22 -16.33 3.37
C SER A 94 11.12 -15.41 2.16
N ILE A 95 12.20 -14.67 1.88
CA ILE A 95 12.26 -13.84 0.67
C ILE A 95 12.03 -14.64 -0.62
N GLU A 96 12.44 -15.92 -0.63
CA GLU A 96 12.26 -16.78 -1.80
C GLU A 96 10.79 -17.11 -2.09
N GLN A 97 9.94 -17.13 -1.06
CA GLN A 97 8.49 -17.33 -1.23
C GLN A 97 7.83 -16.08 -1.79
N VAL A 98 8.31 -14.88 -1.44
CA VAL A 98 7.67 -13.62 -1.82
C VAL A 98 8.30 -12.95 -3.05
N LYS A 99 9.43 -13.46 -3.57
CA LYS A 99 10.23 -12.80 -4.62
C LYS A 99 9.50 -12.48 -5.91
N GLU A 100 8.43 -13.23 -6.24
CA GLU A 100 7.61 -12.96 -7.44
C GLU A 100 6.92 -11.60 -7.37
N ILE A 101 6.46 -11.24 -6.16
CA ILE A 101 5.84 -9.95 -5.88
C ILE A 101 6.90 -8.94 -5.41
N TRP A 102 7.90 -9.44 -4.68
CA TRP A 102 8.81 -8.65 -3.88
C TRP A 102 10.27 -8.84 -4.28
N THR A 103 10.68 -8.16 -5.34
CA THR A 103 12.05 -8.27 -5.89
C THR A 103 13.12 -7.57 -5.04
N ASN A 104 12.74 -6.55 -4.27
CA ASN A 104 13.69 -5.75 -3.49
C ASN A 104 13.85 -6.29 -2.06
N LYS A 105 15.00 -6.92 -1.79
CA LYS A 105 15.35 -7.46 -0.47
C LYS A 105 15.40 -6.41 0.64
N ARG A 106 15.77 -5.17 0.32
CA ARG A 106 15.84 -4.09 1.32
C ARG A 106 14.44 -3.73 1.84
N SER A 107 13.42 -3.68 0.98
CA SER A 107 12.05 -3.37 1.44
C SER A 107 11.44 -4.56 2.15
N TRP A 108 11.77 -5.78 1.72
CA TRP A 108 11.36 -6.98 2.44
C TRP A 108 11.89 -6.97 3.88
N ASN A 109 13.16 -6.61 4.07
CA ASN A 109 13.75 -6.50 5.40
C ASN A 109 13.05 -5.44 6.27
N VAL A 110 12.51 -4.36 5.69
CA VAL A 110 11.69 -3.39 6.45
C VAL A 110 10.41 -4.05 6.95
N ALA A 111 9.67 -4.75 6.08
CA ALA A 111 8.47 -5.48 6.49
C ALA A 111 8.78 -6.53 7.56
N PHE A 112 9.83 -7.32 7.35
CA PHE A 112 10.28 -8.35 8.29
C PHE A 112 10.68 -7.77 9.65
N SER A 113 11.40 -6.65 9.68
CA SER A 113 11.85 -6.00 10.92
C SER A 113 10.70 -5.38 11.73
N VAL A 114 9.60 -5.02 11.07
CA VAL A 114 8.38 -4.53 11.75
C VAL A 114 7.52 -5.69 12.24
N ALA A 115 7.60 -6.83 11.56
CA ALA A 115 6.80 -8.01 11.85
C ALA A 115 7.38 -8.92 12.95
N SER A 116 8.72 -8.90 13.14
CA SER A 116 9.47 -9.70 14.13
C SER A 116 9.73 -8.94 15.41
#